data_AF-A0A7R9XW06-F1
#
_entry.id   AF-A0A7R9XW06-F1
#
_cell.length_a   1.000
_cell.length_b   1.000
_cell.length_c   1.000
_cell.angle_alpha   90.00
_cell.angle_beta   90.00
_cell.angle_gamma   90.00
#
_symmetry.space_group_name_H-M   'P 1'
#
loop_
_entity.id
_entity.type
_entity.pdbx_description
1 polymer ?
#
loop_
_entity_poly.entity_id
_entity_poly.type
_entity_poly.pdbx_seq_one_letter_code
_entity_poly.pdbx_strand_id
1 'polypeptide(L)'
;MVYCMEYLAKNLDWLRERVAPLVREGRYLLVDCPGQVELFNAHDALKTIVTELTRSRGGSDSYDLRLCVVHLVDAHLCADPTKYIAALMLSLSSMLHMETPHVNLLSKVDLMDKYGELDFNLEYYADVMDLSFLADRILRGPSGVGGGVGAA
;
A
#
# COMPACT_ATOMS: atom_id res chain seq x y z
N MET A 1 12.39 -1.92 -14.88
CA MET A 1 10.94 -2.07 -14.68
C MET A 1 10.14 -0.92 -15.28
N VAL A 2 10.58 0.34 -15.16
CA VAL A 2 9.92 1.52 -15.77
C VAL A 2 9.58 1.30 -17.25
N TYR A 3 10.58 0.92 -18.04
CA TYR A 3 10.43 0.62 -19.47
C TYR A 3 9.37 -0.46 -19.75
N CYS A 4 9.27 -1.49 -18.90
CA CYS A 4 8.27 -2.55 -19.07
C CYS A 4 6.85 -1.99 -18.90
N MET A 5 6.65 -1.12 -17.91
CA MET A 5 5.36 -0.46 -17.69
C MET A 5 5.02 0.52 -18.82
N GLU A 6 5.99 1.30 -19.29
CA GLU A 6 5.81 2.19 -20.44
C GLU A 6 5.45 1.42 -21.72
N TYR A 7 6.17 0.33 -21.96
CA TYR A 7 5.91 -0.54 -23.10
C TYR A 7 4.51 -1.16 -23.01
N LEU A 8 4.13 -1.66 -21.83
CA LEU A 8 2.79 -2.21 -21.61
C LEU A 8 1.70 -1.14 -21.78
N ALA A 9 1.91 0.07 -21.26
CA ALA A 9 0.99 1.19 -21.40
C ALA A 9 0.81 1.64 -22.87
N LYS A 10 1.79 1.40 -23.74
CA LYS A 10 1.68 1.62 -25.20
C LYS A 10 1.01 0.47 -25.94
N ASN A 11 0.84 -0.69 -25.31
CA ASN A 11 0.32 -1.93 -25.92
C ASN A 11 -0.82 -2.54 -25.09
N LEU A 12 -1.79 -1.71 -24.69
CA LEU A 12 -2.88 -2.11 -23.81
C LEU A 12 -3.86 -3.11 -24.45
N ASP A 13 -4.00 -3.09 -25.77
CA ASP A 13 -4.85 -4.05 -26.49
C ASP A 13 -4.40 -5.50 -26.26
N TRP A 14 -3.07 -5.72 -26.22
CA TRP A 14 -2.52 -7.03 -25.88
C TRP A 14 -2.89 -7.45 -24.46
N LEU A 15 -2.80 -6.53 -23.49
CA LEU A 15 -3.16 -6.83 -22.09
C LEU A 15 -4.64 -7.20 -21.98
N ARG A 16 -5.49 -6.41 -22.64
CA ARG A 16 -6.94 -6.61 -22.75
C ARG A 16 -7.29 -8.00 -23.28
N GLU A 17 -6.70 -8.40 -24.40
CA GLU A 17 -6.92 -9.71 -25.02
C GLU A 17 -6.54 -10.88 -24.10
N ARG A 18 -5.49 -10.71 -23.28
CA ARG A 18 -5.04 -11.73 -22.32
C ARG A 18 -5.89 -11.78 -21.05
N VAL A 19 -6.38 -10.63 -20.59
CA VAL A 19 -7.12 -10.50 -19.32
C VAL A 19 -8.60 -10.88 -19.47
N ALA A 20 -9.25 -10.45 -20.56
CA ALA A 20 -10.68 -10.69 -20.78
C ALA A 20 -11.13 -12.17 -20.60
N PRO A 21 -10.45 -13.19 -21.15
CA PRO A 21 -10.85 -14.58 -20.94
C PRO A 21 -10.73 -15.03 -19.48
N LEU A 22 -9.68 -14.60 -18.77
CA LEU A 22 -9.47 -14.94 -17.36
C LEU A 22 -10.58 -14.38 -16.46
N VAL A 23 -11.01 -13.14 -16.74
CA VAL A 23 -12.11 -12.50 -16.00
C VAL A 23 -13.44 -13.17 -16.32
N ARG A 24 -13.70 -13.53 -17.59
CA ARG A 24 -14.90 -14.28 -17.99
C ARG A 24 -15.00 -15.66 -17.32
N GLU A 25 -13.86 -16.28 -17.04
CA GLU A 25 -13.77 -17.52 -16.27
C GLU A 25 -13.91 -17.31 -14.75
N GLY A 26 -14.07 -16.06 -14.28
CA GLY A 26 -14.21 -15.72 -12.86
C GLY A 26 -12.92 -15.83 -12.05
N ARG A 27 -11.75 -15.71 -12.70
CA ARG A 27 -10.45 -15.80 -12.01
C ARG A 27 -10.05 -14.48 -11.37
N TYR A 28 -9.32 -14.57 -10.26
CA TYR A 28 -8.61 -13.44 -9.66
C TYR A 28 -7.27 -13.21 -10.35
N LEU A 29 -6.88 -11.94 -10.46
CA LEU A 29 -5.60 -11.53 -11.00
C LEU A 29 -4.75 -10.92 -9.88
N LEU A 30 -3.55 -11.46 -9.70
CA LEU A 30 -2.54 -10.89 -8.82
C LEU A 30 -1.48 -10.24 -9.71
N VAL A 31 -1.29 -8.93 -9.55
CA VAL A 31 -0.33 -8.14 -10.32
C VAL A 31 0.78 -7.71 -9.37
N ASP A 32 2.00 -8.15 -9.67
CA ASP A 32 3.18 -7.67 -8.96
C ASP A 32 3.60 -6.32 -9.55
N CYS A 33 3.60 -5.30 -8.70
CA CYS A 33 3.94 -3.92 -9.07
C CYS A 33 5.38 -3.61 -8.67
N PRO A 34 6.05 -2.65 -9.35
CA PRO A 34 7.36 -2.20 -8.91
C PRO A 34 7.35 -1.70 -7.47
N GLY A 35 8.34 -2.12 -6.67
CA GLY A 35 8.44 -1.71 -5.26
C GLY A 35 9.05 -0.33 -5.01
N GLN A 36 9.44 0.42 -6.05
CA GLN A 36 10.10 1.72 -5.88
C GLN A 36 9.06 2.84 -5.87
N VAL A 37 9.05 3.67 -4.81
CA VAL A 37 8.12 4.80 -4.65
C VAL A 37 8.15 5.77 -5.83
N GLU A 38 9.34 6.00 -6.39
CA GLU A 38 9.58 6.88 -7.53
C GLU A 38 8.78 6.47 -8.78
N LEU A 39 8.48 5.17 -8.91
CA LEU A 39 7.73 4.63 -10.04
C LEU A 39 6.24 4.93 -9.99
N PHE A 40 5.70 5.22 -8.80
CA PHE A 40 4.31 5.61 -8.61
C PHE A 40 4.10 7.11 -8.81
N ASN A 41 5.13 7.92 -8.55
CA ASN A 41 5.03 9.39 -8.56
C ASN A 41 5.56 10.04 -9.84
N ALA A 42 6.49 9.40 -10.57
CA ALA A 42 7.12 10.03 -11.74
C ALA A 42 6.51 9.62 -13.09
N HIS A 43 5.72 8.54 -13.15
CA HIS A 43 5.27 7.99 -14.42
C HIS A 43 3.80 7.54 -14.42
N ASP A 44 2.99 8.17 -15.28
CA ASP A 44 1.57 7.85 -15.45
C ASP A 44 1.29 6.47 -16.07
N ALA A 45 2.32 5.65 -16.34
CA ALA A 45 2.17 4.37 -17.01
C ALA A 45 1.35 3.40 -16.16
N LEU A 46 1.62 3.34 -14.85
CA LEU A 46 0.87 2.48 -13.94
C LEU A 46 -0.58 2.95 -13.80
N LYS A 47 -0.81 4.27 -13.65
CA LYS A 47 -2.17 4.84 -13.60
C LYS A 47 -2.95 4.52 -14.89
N THR A 48 -2.28 4.58 -16.04
CA THR A 48 -2.86 4.24 -17.34
C THR A 48 -3.26 2.76 -17.41
N ILE A 49 -2.37 1.85 -16.97
CA ILE A 49 -2.65 0.41 -16.94
C ILE A 49 -3.82 0.09 -16.00
N VAL A 50 -3.79 0.64 -14.78
CA VAL A 50 -4.87 0.47 -13.78
C VAL A 50 -6.19 0.98 -14.33
N THR A 51 -6.20 2.17 -14.93
CA THR A 51 -7.41 2.75 -15.56
C THR A 51 -7.96 1.87 -16.67
N GLU A 52 -7.08 1.31 -17.51
CA GLU A 52 -7.51 0.40 -18.58
C GLU A 52 -8.13 -0.89 -18.05
N LEU A 53 -7.58 -1.43 -16.97
CA LEU A 53 -8.08 -2.64 -16.32
C LEU A 53 -9.41 -2.43 -15.60
N THR A 54 -9.66 -1.24 -15.03
CA THR A 54 -10.92 -0.91 -14.34
C THR A 54 -11.98 -0.31 -15.26
N ARG A 55 -11.63 0.02 -16.50
CA ARG A 55 -12.56 0.66 -17.44
C ARG A 55 -13.66 -0.31 -17.85
N SER A 56 -14.84 -0.14 -17.26
CA SER A 56 -16.06 -0.76 -17.73
C SER A 56 -16.47 -0.14 -19.08
N ARG A 57 -16.30 -0.90 -20.17
CA ARG A 57 -16.86 -0.56 -21.49
C ARG A 57 -18.04 -1.46 -21.74
N GLY A 58 -19.22 -0.95 -22.08
CA GLY A 58 -20.34 -1.81 -22.51
C GLY A 58 -19.98 -2.62 -23.77
N GLY A 59 -20.38 -3.89 -23.83
CA GLY A 59 -20.12 -4.81 -24.96
C GLY A 59 -19.68 -6.22 -24.53
N SER A 60 -19.45 -7.12 -25.49
CA SER A 60 -18.99 -8.50 -25.25
C SER A 60 -17.54 -8.60 -24.74
N ASP A 61 -16.72 -7.57 -24.99
CA ASP A 61 -15.32 -7.47 -24.56
C ASP A 61 -15.16 -6.68 -23.26
N SER A 62 -16.27 -6.47 -22.55
CA SER A 62 -16.28 -5.86 -21.23
C SER A 62 -15.75 -6.83 -20.18
N TYR A 63 -14.76 -6.40 -19.40
CA TYR A 63 -14.38 -7.06 -18.16
C TYR A 63 -14.52 -6.04 -17.04
N ASP A 64 -15.52 -6.24 -16.18
CA ASP A 64 -15.74 -5.41 -14.99
C ASP A 64 -14.76 -5.83 -13.89
N LEU A 65 -13.48 -5.50 -14.07
CA LEU A 65 -12.44 -5.78 -13.11
C LEU A 65 -12.47 -4.73 -11.99
N ARG A 66 -12.76 -5.20 -10.79
CA ARG A 66 -12.64 -4.39 -9.57
C ARG A 66 -11.25 -4.59 -8.99
N LEU A 67 -10.44 -3.55 -9.06
CA LEU A 67 -9.08 -3.58 -8.52
C LEU A 67 -9.05 -3.07 -7.09
N CYS A 68 -8.17 -3.66 -6.30
CA CYS A 68 -7.76 -3.19 -4.99
C CYS A 68 -6.24 -3.32 -4.90
N VAL A 69 -5.57 -2.28 -4.40
CA VAL A 69 -4.13 -2.27 -4.19
C VAL A 69 -3.84 -2.75 -2.79
N VAL A 70 -2.98 -3.76 -2.67
CA VAL A 70 -2.42 -4.18 -1.38
C VAL A 70 -1.07 -3.51 -1.24
N HIS A 71 -0.98 -2.52 -0.35
CA HIS A 71 0.24 -1.78 -0.09
C HIS A 71 0.99 -2.42 1.09
N LEU A 72 2.10 -3.09 0.79
CA LEU A 72 2.91 -3.78 1.79
C LEU A 72 3.82 -2.78 2.52
N VAL A 73 3.62 -2.64 3.83
CA VAL A 73 4.44 -1.82 4.71
C VAL A 73 5.30 -2.74 5.55
N ASP A 74 6.61 -2.53 5.61
CA ASP A 74 7.50 -3.36 6.42
C ASP A 74 7.25 -3.12 7.92
N ALA A 75 6.95 -4.17 8.69
CA ALA A 75 6.65 -4.06 10.11
C ALA A 75 7.82 -3.47 10.92
N HIS A 76 9.06 -3.57 10.43
CA HIS A 76 10.22 -2.92 11.05
C HIS A 76 10.03 -1.40 11.24
N LEU A 77 9.22 -0.74 10.38
CA LEU A 77 8.96 0.69 10.48
C LEU A 77 8.19 1.06 11.76
N CYS A 78 7.48 0.11 12.39
CA CYS A 78 6.78 0.32 13.65
C CYS A 78 7.72 0.47 14.85
N ALA A 79 8.96 -0.02 14.75
CA ALA A 79 9.95 0.05 15.83
C ALA A 79 10.48 1.47 16.09
N ASP A 80 10.21 2.42 15.19
CA ASP A 80 10.57 3.82 15.37
C ASP A 80 9.37 4.71 15.01
N PRO A 81 8.88 5.55 15.95
CA PRO A 81 7.75 6.45 15.72
C PRO A 81 7.86 7.32 14.46
N THR A 82 9.06 7.84 14.18
CA THR A 82 9.30 8.72 13.03
C THR A 82 9.22 7.93 11.72
N LYS A 83 9.79 6.72 11.71
CA LYS A 83 9.69 5.82 10.55
C LYS A 83 8.24 5.39 10.30
N TYR A 84 7.48 5.11 11.36
CA TYR A 84 6.08 4.74 11.25
C TYR A 84 5.24 5.88 10.66
N ILE A 85 5.41 7.12 11.14
CA ILE A 85 4.73 8.29 10.56
C ILE A 85 5.12 8.48 9.09
N ALA A 86 6.39 8.33 8.73
CA ALA A 86 6.82 8.40 7.34
C ALA A 86 6.14 7.32 6.47
N ALA A 87 5.95 6.11 6.99
CA ALA A 87 5.24 5.03 6.32
C ALA A 87 3.75 5.34 6.09
N LEU A 88 3.09 5.97 7.08
CA LEU A 88 1.70 6.43 6.95
C LEU A 88 1.57 7.51 5.87
N MET A 89 2.47 8.50 5.87
CA MET A 89 2.50 9.56 4.85
C MET A 89 2.73 9.00 3.45
N LEU A 90 3.63 8.02 3.32
CA LEU A 90 3.88 7.32 2.06
C LEU A 90 2.63 6.55 1.59
N SER A 91 1.98 5.83 2.50
CA SER A 91 0.75 5.09 2.20
C SER A 91 -0.36 6.02 1.71
N LEU A 92 -0.57 7.14 2.41
CA LEU A 92 -1.54 8.16 2.02
C LEU A 92 -1.19 8.78 0.65
N SER A 93 0.08 9.10 0.43
CA SER A 93 0.55 9.64 -0.86
C SER A 93 0.26 8.68 -2.02
N SER A 94 0.49 7.37 -1.81
CA SER A 94 0.21 6.32 -2.80
C SER A 94 -1.29 6.21 -3.10
N MET A 95 -2.15 6.24 -2.07
CA MET A 95 -3.61 6.24 -2.24
C MET A 95 -4.09 7.41 -3.11
N LEU A 96 -3.57 8.61 -2.85
CA LEU A 96 -3.94 9.82 -3.59
C LEU A 96 -3.48 9.76 -5.06
N HIS A 97 -2.30 9.20 -5.33
CA HIS A 97 -1.78 9.10 -6.70
C HIS A 97 -2.53 8.04 -7.53
N MET A 98 -2.82 6.88 -6.94
CA MET A 98 -3.42 5.75 -7.65
C MET A 98 -4.95 5.85 -7.76
N GLU A 99 -5.61 6.58 -6.85
CA GLU A 99 -7.08 6.75 -6.83
C GLU A 99 -7.84 5.42 -6.83
N THR A 100 -7.29 4.39 -6.18
CA THR A 100 -7.92 3.06 -6.04
C THR A 100 -8.16 2.70 -4.58
N PRO A 101 -9.08 1.75 -4.28
CA PRO A 101 -9.19 1.20 -2.94
C PRO A 101 -7.87 0.55 -2.51
N HIS A 102 -7.31 0.99 -1.39
CA HIS A 102 -6.06 0.47 -0.83
C HIS A 102 -6.32 -0.32 0.45
N VAL A 103 -5.59 -1.43 0.60
CA VAL A 103 -5.41 -2.15 1.85
C VAL A 103 -3.94 -2.02 2.22
N ASN A 104 -3.63 -1.23 3.25
CA ASN A 104 -2.28 -1.20 3.80
C ASN A 104 -2.08 -2.45 4.67
N LEU A 105 -1.04 -3.22 4.39
CA LEU A 105 -0.76 -4.46 5.08
C LEU A 105 0.63 -4.38 5.73
N LEU A 106 0.68 -4.53 7.05
CA LEU A 106 1.94 -4.73 7.77
C LEU A 106 2.49 -6.11 7.41
N SER A 107 3.62 -6.11 6.70
CA SER A 107 4.33 -7.28 6.21
C SER A 107 5.49 -7.64 7.14
N LYS A 108 5.93 -8.90 7.09
CA LYS A 108 7.06 -9.41 7.89
C LYS A 108 6.86 -9.28 9.41
N VAL A 109 5.62 -9.37 9.87
CA VAL A 109 5.28 -9.32 11.30
C VAL A 109 5.98 -10.44 12.09
N ASP A 110 6.26 -11.57 11.44
CA ASP A 110 7.02 -12.70 11.98
C ASP A 110 8.46 -12.34 12.39
N LEU A 111 9.01 -11.23 11.88
CA LEU A 111 10.36 -10.78 12.21
C LEU A 111 10.39 -9.75 13.35
N MET A 112 9.24 -9.34 13.89
CA MET A 112 9.18 -8.25 14.87
C MET A 112 9.90 -8.54 16.18
N ASP A 113 9.90 -9.79 16.64
CA ASP A 113 10.64 -10.20 17.83
C ASP A 113 12.15 -9.92 17.72
N LYS A 114 12.67 -9.71 16.51
CA LYS A 114 14.08 -9.39 16.23
C LYS A 114 14.35 -7.89 16.19
N TYR A 115 13.33 -7.04 16.18
CA TYR A 115 13.47 -5.59 15.99
C TYR A 115 13.46 -4.78 17.29
N GLY A 116 13.26 -5.43 18.44
CA GLY A 116 13.22 -4.81 19.76
C GLY A 116 11.80 -4.75 20.34
N GLU A 117 11.66 -4.19 21.55
CA GLU A 117 10.35 -3.96 22.14
C GLU A 117 9.64 -2.81 21.42
N LEU A 118 8.41 -3.07 21.00
CA LEU A 118 7.51 -2.06 20.45
C LEU A 118 6.91 -1.23 21.57
N ASP A 119 6.61 0.02 21.24
CA ASP A 119 6.02 0.96 22.19
C ASP A 119 4.55 0.65 22.49
N PHE A 120 3.88 0.02 21.53
CA PHE A 120 2.49 -0.35 21.58
C PHE A 120 2.30 -1.77 21.03
N ASN A 121 1.11 -2.35 21.26
CA ASN A 121 0.75 -3.62 20.65
C ASN A 121 0.61 -3.47 19.12
N LEU A 122 0.66 -4.61 18.41
CA LEU A 122 0.47 -4.65 16.96
C LEU A 122 -0.86 -4.03 16.49
N GLU A 123 -1.91 -4.19 17.28
CA GLU A 123 -3.25 -3.70 16.99
C GLU A 123 -3.28 -2.18 16.87
N TYR A 124 -2.55 -1.46 17.74
CA TYR A 124 -2.38 -0.01 17.63
C TYR A 124 -1.83 0.43 16.26
N TYR A 125 -0.83 -0.28 15.75
CA TYR A 125 -0.22 0.02 14.44
C TYR A 125 -1.08 -0.46 13.26
N ALA A 126 -1.86 -1.52 13.43
CA ALA A 126 -2.75 -2.04 12.40
C ALA A 126 -3.99 -1.16 12.20
N ASP A 127 -4.59 -0.69 13.31
CA ASP A 127 -5.82 0.12 13.29
C ASP A 127 -5.53 1.60 13.06
N VAL A 128 -4.25 2.00 13.07
CA VAL A 128 -3.80 3.40 12.95
C VAL A 128 -4.57 4.28 13.94
N MET A 129 -4.46 3.91 15.21
CA MET A 129 -5.04 4.61 16.36
C MET A 129 -4.43 6.02 16.53
N ASP A 130 -4.96 6.80 17.48
CA ASP A 130 -4.61 8.21 17.71
C ASP A 130 -3.08 8.47 17.67
N LEU A 131 -2.65 9.23 16.66
CA LEU A 131 -1.25 9.61 16.43
C LEU A 131 -0.70 10.58 17.48
N SER A 132 -1.56 11.15 18.33
CA SER A 132 -1.17 12.07 19.40
C SER A 132 -0.16 11.43 20.35
N PHE A 133 -0.26 10.13 20.61
CA PHE A 133 0.67 9.38 21.46
C PHE A 133 2.07 9.26 20.83
N LEU A 134 2.12 8.96 19.53
CA LEU A 134 3.37 8.92 18.76
C LEU A 134 4.01 10.31 18.69
N ALA A 135 3.21 11.35 18.48
CA ALA A 135 3.68 12.73 18.43
C ALA A 135 4.27 13.19 19.78
N ASP A 136 3.60 12.91 20.89
CA ASP A 136 4.08 13.25 22.23
C ASP A 136 5.43 12.57 22.53
N ARG A 137 5.59 11.31 22.12
CA ARG A 137 6.85 10.57 22.25
C ARG A 137 7.99 11.18 21.44
N ILE A 138 7.72 11.59 20.19
CA ILE A 138 8.73 12.26 19.34
C ILE A 138 9.14 13.60 19.97
N LEU A 139 8.16 14.36 20.49
CA LEU A 139 8.40 15.68 21.06
C LEU A 139 9.11 15.64 22.43
N ARG A 140 8.90 14.58 23.23
CA ARG A 140 9.53 14.42 24.56
C ARG A 140 10.91 13.75 24.53
N GLY A 141 11.27 13.10 23.43
CA GLY A 141 12.54 12.38 23.28
C GLY A 141 12.62 11.07 24.10
N PRO A 142 13.67 10.25 23.89
CA PRO A 142 13.79 8.89 24.46
C PRO A 142 13.99 8.83 25.99
N SER A 143 13.97 9.95 26.71
CA SER A 143 14.29 10.02 28.15
C SER A 143 13.11 10.45 29.03
N GLY A 144 11.89 10.49 28.51
CA GLY A 144 10.68 10.75 29.30
C GLY A 144 10.27 9.56 30.17
N VAL A 145 11.03 9.26 31.24
CA VAL A 145 10.55 8.39 32.32
C VAL A 145 9.44 9.13 33.09
N GLY A 146 8.25 8.53 33.15
CA GLY A 146 7.36 8.70 34.30
C GLY A 146 5.89 8.96 33.98
N GLY A 147 5.04 7.98 34.28
CA GLY A 147 3.62 8.21 34.53
C GLY A 147 2.73 7.12 33.98
N GLY A 148 2.63 5.99 34.68
CA GLY A 148 1.61 5.00 34.38
C GLY A 148 0.22 5.64 34.44
N VAL A 149 -0.57 5.40 33.41
CA VAL A 149 -2.03 5.46 33.49
C VAL A 149 -2.51 4.20 32.79
N GLY A 150 -3.07 3.28 33.58
CA GLY A 150 -3.66 2.06 33.06
C GLY A 150 -4.80 2.41 32.10
N ALA A 151 -4.80 1.76 30.95
CA ALA A 151 -5.98 1.67 30.12
C ALA A 151 -6.74 0.40 30.53
N ALA A 152 -7.85 0.62 31.23
CA ALA A 152 -9.00 -0.26 31.16
C ALA A 152 -9.73 -0.02 29.83
#